data_AF-A0AA41QXM2-F1
#
_entry.id   AF-A0AA41QXM2-F1
#
_cell.length_a   1.000
_cell.length_b   1.000
_cell.length_c   1.000
_cell.angle_alpha   90.00
_cell.angle_beta   90.00
_cell.angle_gamma   90.00
#
_symmetry.space_group_name_H-M   'P 1'
#
loop_
_entity.id
_entity.type
_entity.pdbx_description
1 polymer ?
#
loop_
_entity_poly.entity_id
_entity_poly.type
_entity_poly.pdbx_seq_one_letter_code
_entity_poly.pdbx_strand_id
1 'polypeptide(L)'
;MDDPRANMQDNRLVALGAPHADWTKTPGRTLGFWLTLAGFALAIVLPFWGVIAVLVGLAFSMRAIRVMPAGVPGRGLVLASLGIAAATLLLSVARGILGV
;
A
#
# COMPACT_ATOMS: atom_id res chain seq x y z
N MET A 1 7.42 13.68 -48.59
CA MET A 1 7.79 14.09 -47.21
C MET A 1 7.50 12.88 -46.38
N ASP A 2 8.44 11.93 -46.44
CA ASP A 2 8.24 10.54 -46.03
C ASP A 2 9.20 10.28 -44.87
N ASP A 3 8.80 10.72 -43.69
CA ASP A 3 9.54 10.45 -42.47
C ASP A 3 9.21 9.03 -42.00
N PRO A 4 10.17 8.09 -42.01
CA PRO A 4 9.94 6.71 -41.57
C PRO A 4 9.55 6.61 -40.09
N ARG A 5 9.69 7.68 -39.29
CA ARG A 5 9.22 7.73 -37.89
C ARG A 5 7.70 7.90 -37.76
N ALA A 6 7.03 8.37 -38.80
CA ALA A 6 5.58 8.54 -38.81
C ALA A 6 4.84 7.27 -39.30
N ASN A 7 5.56 6.23 -39.71
CA ASN A 7 4.94 5.01 -40.22
C ASN A 7 4.40 4.16 -39.06
N MET A 8 3.09 4.32 -38.79
CA MET A 8 2.35 3.55 -37.78
C MET A 8 1.74 2.25 -38.33
N GLN A 9 1.89 1.95 -39.63
CA GLN A 9 1.15 0.87 -40.32
C GLN A 9 1.59 -0.54 -39.89
N ASP A 10 2.85 -0.72 -39.49
CA ASP A 10 3.36 -2.00 -38.97
C ASP A 10 3.45 -2.04 -37.44
N ASN A 11 2.97 -0.99 -36.75
CA ASN A 11 3.09 -0.90 -35.31
C ASN A 11 2.00 -1.76 -34.67
N ARG A 12 2.38 -3.00 -34.31
CA ARG A 12 1.54 -4.04 -33.70
C ARG A 12 0.93 -3.66 -32.33
N LEU A 13 1.03 -2.40 -31.93
CA LEU A 13 0.51 -1.81 -30.69
C LEU A 13 -1.01 -1.97 -30.55
N VAL A 14 -1.76 -1.87 -31.65
CA VAL A 14 -3.22 -2.08 -31.64
C VAL A 14 -3.56 -3.55 -31.39
N ALA A 15 -2.71 -4.49 -31.84
CA ALA A 15 -2.89 -5.93 -31.63
C ALA A 15 -2.35 -6.43 -30.28
N LEU A 16 -1.57 -5.62 -29.56
CA LEU A 16 -1.07 -5.94 -28.22
C LEU A 16 -2.16 -5.86 -27.13
N GLY A 17 -3.36 -5.39 -27.47
CA GLY A 17 -4.44 -5.17 -26.52
C GLY A 17 -4.12 -4.01 -25.58
N ALA A 18 -5.15 -3.40 -24.99
CA ALA A 18 -4.91 -2.34 -24.00
C ALA A 18 -4.00 -2.91 -22.88
N PRO A 19 -2.94 -2.19 -22.47
CA PRO A 19 -2.09 -2.64 -21.38
C PRO A 19 -2.98 -2.96 -20.17
N HIS A 20 -2.98 -4.22 -19.76
CA HIS A 20 -3.70 -4.64 -18.56
C HIS A 20 -3.07 -3.89 -17.41
N ALA A 21 -3.87 -3.07 -16.71
CA ALA A 21 -3.39 -2.31 -15.58
C ALA A 21 -2.91 -3.29 -14.50
N ASP A 22 -1.60 -3.43 -14.36
CA ASP A 22 -0.98 -4.26 -13.34
C ASP A 22 -0.94 -3.49 -12.03
N TRP A 23 -2.01 -3.65 -11.26
CA TRP A 23 -2.18 -3.03 -9.95
C TRP A 23 -1.31 -3.70 -8.85
N THR A 24 -0.50 -4.70 -9.19
CA THR A 24 0.45 -5.27 -8.22
C THR A 24 1.61 -4.33 -7.92
N LYS A 25 1.91 -3.40 -8.83
CA LYS A 25 2.99 -2.43 -8.72
C LYS A 25 2.56 -1.07 -8.17
N THR A 26 1.34 -0.96 -7.64
CA THR A 26 0.84 0.35 -7.15
C THR A 26 1.74 0.89 -6.03
N PRO A 27 2.31 2.10 -6.21
CA PRO A 27 3.20 2.70 -5.24
C PRO A 27 2.49 2.91 -3.89
N GLY A 28 3.18 2.58 -2.80
CA GLY A 28 2.64 2.68 -1.44
C GLY A 28 1.97 1.40 -0.91
N ARG A 29 1.63 0.41 -1.75
CA ARG A 29 1.01 -0.85 -1.31
C ARG A 29 1.96 -1.66 -0.42
N THR A 30 3.08 -2.10 -0.99
CA THR A 30 4.04 -2.99 -0.32
C THR A 30 4.80 -2.24 0.77
N LEU A 31 5.27 -1.03 0.46
CA LEU A 31 6.01 -0.20 1.41
C LEU A 31 5.15 0.21 2.61
N GLY A 32 3.90 0.63 2.37
CA GLY A 32 2.98 0.99 3.45
C GLY A 32 2.69 -0.19 4.38
N PHE A 33 2.46 -1.39 3.82
CA PHE A 33 2.26 -2.59 4.62
C PHE A 33 3.47 -2.92 5.51
N TRP A 34 4.67 -2.98 4.92
CA TRP A 34 5.88 -3.31 5.69
C TRP A 34 6.19 -2.27 6.76
N LEU A 35 5.98 -0.99 6.47
CA LEU A 35 6.15 0.07 7.47
C LEU A 35 5.13 -0.05 8.61
N THR A 36 3.88 -0.40 8.29
CA THR A 36 2.84 -0.63 9.29
C THR A 36 3.18 -1.82 10.19
N LEU A 37 3.64 -2.92 9.59
CA LEU A 37 4.06 -4.13 10.31
C LEU A 37 5.29 -3.86 11.19
N ALA A 38 6.28 -3.14 10.68
CA ALA A 38 7.46 -2.74 11.45
C ALA A 38 7.09 -1.82 12.61
N GLY A 39 6.17 -0.87 12.40
CA GLY A 39 5.66 0.00 13.45
C GLY A 39 4.90 -0.78 14.53
N PHE A 40 4.15 -1.83 14.17
CA PHE A 40 3.50 -2.70 15.13
C PHE A 40 4.52 -3.45 15.98
N ALA A 41 5.56 -4.02 15.37
CA ALA A 41 6.65 -4.65 16.11
C ALA A 41 7.35 -3.65 17.04
N LEU A 42 7.58 -2.42 16.58
CA LEU A 42 8.15 -1.35 17.40
C LEU A 42 7.23 -0.98 18.57
N ALA A 43 5.91 -0.97 18.37
CA ALA A 43 4.94 -0.63 19.42
C ALA A 43 4.92 -1.62 20.59
N ILE A 44 5.44 -2.84 20.39
CA ILE A 44 5.61 -3.83 21.45
C ILE A 44 6.68 -3.37 22.46
N VAL A 45 7.73 -2.68 21.99
CA VAL A 45 8.88 -2.27 22.82
C VAL A 45 8.81 -0.78 23.17
N LEU A 46 8.51 0.08 22.19
CA LEU A 46 8.35 1.52 22.34
C LEU A 46 6.96 1.93 21.84
N PRO A 47 5.92 1.92 22.69
CA PRO A 47 4.54 2.08 22.27
C PRO A 47 4.28 3.41 21.55
N PHE A 48 4.78 4.52 22.08
CA PHE A 48 4.57 5.84 21.48
C PHE A 48 5.16 5.95 20.07
N TRP A 49 6.43 5.58 19.90
CA TRP A 49 7.11 5.63 18.59
C TRP A 49 6.56 4.60 17.60
N GLY A 50 6.16 3.42 18.09
CA GLY A 50 5.54 2.39 17.27
C GLY A 50 4.18 2.80 16.71
N VAL A 51 3.34 3.47 17.50
CA VAL A 51 2.06 4.02 17.03
C VAL A 51 2.28 5.04 15.92
N ILE A 52 3.26 5.94 16.07
CA ILE A 52 3.61 6.91 15.02
C ILE A 52 4.03 6.18 13.73
N ALA A 53 4.91 5.20 13.82
CA ALA A 53 5.37 4.42 12.66
C ALA A 53 4.21 3.67 11.96
N VAL A 54 3.29 3.09 12.73
CA VAL A 54 2.06 2.46 12.22
C VAL A 54 1.17 3.46 11.48
N LEU A 55 0.95 4.65 12.03
CA LEU A 55 0.14 5.68 11.38
C LEU A 55 0.76 6.16 10.07
N VAL A 56 2.08 6.33 10.03
CA VAL A 56 2.81 6.67 8.79
C VAL A 56 2.65 5.54 7.75
N GLY A 57 2.83 4.28 8.16
CA GLY A 57 2.66 3.13 7.27
C GLY A 57 1.25 3.02 6.71
N LEU A 58 0.24 3.23 7.57
CA LEU A 58 -1.15 3.25 7.18
C LEU A 58 -1.45 4.38 6.19
N ALA A 59 -0.88 5.57 6.38
CA ALA A 59 -1.04 6.68 5.44
C ALA A 59 -0.49 6.34 4.04
N PHE A 60 0.63 5.63 3.96
CA PHE A 60 1.16 5.13 2.68
C PHE A 60 0.24 4.06 2.07
N SER A 61 -0.28 3.13 2.87
CA SER A 61 -1.23 2.12 2.39
C SER A 61 -2.57 2.74 1.93
N MET A 62 -3.05 3.79 2.61
CA MET A 62 -4.26 4.53 2.24
C MET A 62 -4.13 5.25 0.90
N ARG A 63 -2.93 5.77 0.57
CA ARG A 63 -2.66 6.34 -0.77
C ARG A 63 -2.86 5.30 -1.87
N ALA A 64 -2.48 4.04 -1.62
CA ALA A 64 -2.69 2.96 -2.58
C ALA A 64 -4.17 2.61 -2.79
N ILE A 65 -5.03 2.76 -1.76
CA ILE A 65 -6.48 2.56 -1.87
C ILE A 65 -7.15 3.60 -2.78
N ARG A 66 -6.66 4.84 -2.80
CA ARG A 66 -7.25 5.92 -3.63
C ARG A 66 -7.09 5.67 -5.13
N VAL A 67 -6.10 4.87 -5.52
CA VAL A 67 -5.78 4.58 -6.93
C VAL A 67 -6.19 3.17 -7.35
N MET A 68 -6.45 2.24 -6.43
CA MET A 68 -6.90 0.89 -6.77
C MET A 68 -8.44 0.79 -6.85
N PRO A 69 -8.99 0.31 -7.97
CA PRO A 69 -10.40 -0.05 -8.08
C PRO A 69 -10.83 -1.11 -7.04
N ALA A 70 -12.13 -1.15 -6.72
CA ALA A 70 -12.70 -2.23 -5.92
C ALA A 70 -12.59 -3.58 -6.64
N GLY A 71 -12.26 -4.64 -5.90
CA GLY A 71 -12.14 -6.01 -6.43
C GLY A 71 -10.77 -6.42 -6.97
N VAL A 72 -9.77 -5.53 -6.93
CA VAL A 72 -8.43 -5.82 -7.48
C VAL A 72 -7.56 -6.63 -6.51
N PRO A 73 -6.84 -7.68 -6.98
CA PRO A 73 -5.88 -8.44 -6.18
C PRO A 73 -4.71 -7.55 -5.74
N GLY A 74 -4.76 -7.10 -4.49
CA GLY A 74 -3.80 -6.15 -3.91
C GLY A 74 -4.38 -5.30 -2.78
N ARG A 75 -5.71 -5.15 -2.76
CA ARG A 75 -6.42 -4.42 -1.70
C ARG A 75 -6.34 -5.14 -0.33
N GLY A 76 -6.10 -6.45 -0.33
CA GLY A 76 -5.91 -7.25 0.88
C GLY A 76 -4.74 -6.78 1.75
N LEU A 77 -3.63 -6.32 1.13
CA LEU A 77 -2.49 -5.75 1.88
C LEU A 77 -2.88 -4.48 2.62
N VAL A 78 -3.71 -3.62 2.02
CA VAL A 78 -4.16 -2.38 2.68
C VAL A 78 -5.15 -2.68 3.80
N LEU A 79 -6.04 -3.66 3.61
CA LEU A 79 -6.93 -4.14 4.67
C LEU A 79 -6.14 -4.76 5.83
N ALA A 80 -5.09 -5.52 5.53
CA ALA A 80 -4.17 -6.03 6.54
C ALA A 80 -3.46 -4.91 7.30
N SER A 81 -2.95 -3.87 6.60
CA SER A 81 -2.39 -2.68 7.25
C SER A 81 -3.39 -2.01 8.20
N LEU A 82 -4.66 -1.90 7.79
CA LEU A 82 -5.72 -1.31 8.60
C LEU A 82 -5.99 -2.16 9.86
N GLY A 83 -6.06 -3.49 9.71
CA GLY A 83 -6.22 -4.41 10.83
C GLY A 83 -5.06 -4.35 11.81
N ILE A 84 -3.82 -4.31 11.31
CA ILE A 84 -2.62 -4.13 12.13
C ILE A 84 -2.69 -2.80 12.88
N ALA A 85 -3.04 -1.71 12.20
CA ALA A 85 -3.13 -0.40 12.85
C ALA A 85 -4.18 -0.38 13.98
N ALA A 86 -5.34 -0.99 13.77
CA ALA A 86 -6.37 -1.13 14.79
C ALA A 86 -5.86 -1.97 15.98
N ALA A 87 -5.17 -3.09 15.72
CA ALA A 87 -4.56 -3.92 16.75
C ALA A 87 -3.48 -3.17 17.54
N THR A 88 -2.63 -2.37 16.86
CA THR A 88 -1.63 -1.53 17.53
C THR A 88 -2.28 -0.57 18.51
N LEU A 89 -3.34 0.13 18.10
CA LEU A 89 -4.04 1.09 18.96
C LEU A 89 -4.66 0.40 20.17
N LEU A 90 -5.35 -0.73 19.97
CA LEU A 90 -5.92 -1.50 21.06
C LEU A 90 -4.85 -1.97 22.05
N LEU A 91 -3.73 -2.50 21.54
CA LEU A 91 -2.61 -2.95 22.37
C LEU A 91 -2.00 -1.79 23.16
N SER A 92 -1.76 -0.63 22.52
CA SER A 92 -1.19 0.54 23.18
C SER A 92 -2.12 1.12 24.25
N VAL A 93 -3.42 1.16 23.99
CA VAL A 93 -4.43 1.59 24.98
C VAL A 93 -4.49 0.60 26.14
N ALA A 94 -4.54 -0.71 25.86
CA ALA A 94 -4.55 -1.73 26.88
C ALA A 94 -3.31 -1.65 27.78
N ARG A 95 -2.11 -1.46 27.20
CA ARG A 95 -0.88 -1.22 27.97
C ARG A 95 -0.94 0.04 28.82
N GLY A 96 -1.42 1.15 28.25
CA GLY A 96 -1.58 2.41 28.98
C GLY A 96 -2.53 2.27 30.18
N ILE A 97 -3.61 1.50 30.04
CA ILE A 97 -4.54 1.20 31.14
C ILE A 97 -3.93 0.24 32.16
N LEU A 98 -3.23 -0.79 31.70
CA LEU A 98 -2.63 -1.82 32.56
C LEU A 98 -1.34 -1.34 33.27
N GLY A 99 -0.78 -0.20 32.87
CA GLY A 99 0.43 0.36 33.49
C GLY A 99 1.71 -0.43 33.23
N VAL A 100 1.75 -1.22 32.14
CA VAL A 100 2.89 -2.09 31.74
C VAL A 100 3.55 -1.59 30.46
#